data_AF-A0A6A4UNY5-F1
#
_entry.id   AF-A0A6A4UNY5-F1
#
_cell.length_a   1.000
_cell.length_b   1.000
_cell.length_c   1.000
_cell.angle_alpha   90.00
_cell.angle_beta   90.00
_cell.angle_gamma   90.00
#
_symmetry.space_group_name_H-M   'P 1'
#
loop_
_entity.id
_entity.type
_entity.pdbx_description
1 polymer ?
#
loop_
_entity_poly.entity_id
_entity_poly.type
_entity_poly.pdbx_seq_one_letter_code
_entity_poly.pdbx_strand_id
1 'polypeptide(L)' 'MSKHDKILNQILRGTSDNNILFNDLVSLLLHLDFELRIKESHHIFYRNDLEEILNL' A
#
# COMPACT_ATOMS: atom_id res chain seq x y z
N MET A 1 -7.82 15.04 9.58
CA MET A 1 -7.37 13.99 8.65
C MET A 1 -6.26 13.21 9.32
N SER A 2 -6.46 11.90 9.45
CA SER A 2 -5.45 10.93 9.88
C SER A 2 -4.23 10.97 8.95
N LYS A 3 -3.10 10.48 9.42
CA LYS A 3 -1.89 10.30 8.59
C LYS A 3 -2.23 9.47 7.34
N HIS A 4 -2.99 8.38 7.52
CA HIS A 4 -3.42 7.51 6.44
C HIS A 4 -4.32 8.24 5.43
N ASP A 5 -5.27 9.06 5.88
CA ASP A 5 -6.13 9.85 4.99
C ASP A 5 -5.34 10.79 4.10
N LYS A 6 -4.26 11.41 4.62
CA LYS A 6 -3.41 12.31 3.84
C LYS A 6 -2.66 11.56 2.75
N ILE A 7 -2.08 10.41 3.09
CA ILE A 7 -1.35 9.57 2.13
C ILE A 7 -2.31 9.05 1.06
N LEU A 8 -3.48 8.53 1.47
CA LEU A 8 -4.50 8.05 0.54
C LEU A 8 -4.95 9.17 -0.42
N ASN A 9 -5.25 10.36 0.09
CA ASN A 9 -5.60 11.50 -0.75
C ASN A 9 -4.45 11.92 -1.68
N GLN A 10 -3.20 11.84 -1.23
CA GLN A 10 -2.03 12.16 -2.05
C GLN A 10 -1.87 11.17 -3.21
N ILE A 11 -2.05 9.87 -2.96
CA ILE A 11 -2.03 8.81 -3.98
C ILE A 11 -3.17 9.03 -4.99
N LEU A 12 -4.40 9.19 -4.50
CA LEU A 12 -5.59 9.31 -5.36
C LEU A 12 -5.61 10.57 -6.22
N ARG A 13 -4.87 11.61 -5.83
CA ARG A 13 -4.70 12.82 -6.65
C ARG A 13 -3.81 12.59 -7.89
N GLY A 14 -2.93 11.58 -7.87
CA GLY A 14 -2.05 11.26 -9.00
C GLY A 14 -1.04 12.36 -9.36
N THR A 15 -0.85 13.37 -8.51
CA THR A 15 0.07 14.50 -8.74
C THR A 15 1.32 14.42 -7.85
N SER A 16 1.65 13.25 -7.31
CA SER A 16 2.60 13.12 -6.19
C SER A 16 3.53 11.90 -6.28
N ASP A 17 3.87 11.51 -7.50
CA ASP A 17 4.61 10.27 -7.80
C ASP A 17 5.97 10.12 -7.08
N ASN A 18 6.63 11.22 -6.69
CA ASN A 18 7.97 11.18 -6.08
C ASN A 18 8.05 11.54 -4.58
N ASN A 19 6.92 11.79 -3.91
CA ASN A 19 6.91 12.34 -2.53
C ASN A 19 6.22 11.44 -1.50
N ILE A 20 6.13 10.13 -1.74
CA ILE A 20 5.55 9.19 -0.78
C ILE A 20 6.62 8.20 -0.36
N LEU A 21 6.92 8.16 0.95
CA LEU A 21 7.87 7.20 1.50
C LEU A 21 7.31 5.79 1.39
N PHE A 22 8.15 4.83 1.05
CA PHE A 22 7.73 3.43 0.94
C PHE A 22 7.09 2.92 2.25
N ASN A 23 7.66 3.25 3.40
CA ASN A 23 7.09 2.87 4.71
C ASN A 23 5.70 3.46 4.97
N ASP A 24 5.38 4.61 4.37
CA ASP A 24 4.05 5.20 4.47
C ASP A 24 3.03 4.42 3.61
N LEU A 25 3.45 3.89 2.46
CA LEU A 25 2.64 2.95 1.66
C LEU A 25 2.40 1.64 2.39
N VAL A 26 3.45 1.04 2.96
CA VAL A 26 3.35 -0.18 3.77
C VAL A 26 2.33 0.03 4.90
N SER A 27 2.48 1.12 5.64
CA SER A 27 1.60 1.45 6.77
C SER A 27 0.15 1.70 6.34
N LEU A 28 -0.07 2.33 5.17
CA LEU A 28 -1.40 2.51 4.60
C LEU A 28 -2.04 1.17 4.19
N LEU A 29 -1.30 0.29 3.51
CA LEU A 29 -1.84 -1.00 3.07
C LEU A 29 -2.21 -1.90 4.26
N LEU A 30 -1.37 -1.95 5.30
CA LEU A 30 -1.68 -2.65 6.55
C LEU A 30 -2.93 -2.06 7.25
N HIS A 31 -3.12 -0.74 7.19
CA HIS A 31 -4.33 -0.09 7.72
C HIS A 31 -5.59 -0.42 6.92
N LEU A 32 -5.45 -0.75 5.63
CA LEU A 32 -6.51 -1.20 4.74
C LEU A 32 -6.68 -2.73 4.76
N ASP A 33 -6.30 -3.39 5.86
CA ASP A 33 -6.45 -4.83 6.07
C ASP A 33 -5.69 -5.73 5.07
N PHE A 34 -4.66 -5.21 4.39
CA PHE A 34 -3.75 -6.07 3.64
C PHE A 34 -2.80 -6.83 4.55
N GLU A 35 -2.57 -8.08 4.22
CA GLU A 35 -1.49 -8.89 4.78
C GLU A 35 -0.19 -8.64 4.00
N LEU A 36 0.96 -8.67 4.68
CA LEU A 36 2.27 -8.46 4.08
C LEU A 36 3.13 -9.72 4.20
N ARG A 37 3.52 -10.28 3.05
CA ARG A 37 4.55 -11.31 2.94
C ARG A 37 5.83 -10.72 2.38
N ILE A 38 6.94 -10.87 3.10
CA ILE A 38 8.25 -10.40 2.65
C ILE A 38 9.06 -11.58 2.09
N LYS A 39 9.58 -11.43 0.87
CA LYS A 39 10.50 -12.37 0.22
C LYS A 39 11.72 -11.60 -0.29
N GLU A 40 12.84 -11.72 0.41
CA GLU A 40 14.04 -10.89 0.18
C GLU A 40 13.68 -9.39 0.23
N SER A 41 13.88 -8.65 -0.86
CA SER A 41 13.52 -7.23 -0.97
C SER A 41 12.07 -7.00 -1.43
N HIS A 42 11.34 -8.06 -1.78
CA HIS A 42 9.98 -7.97 -2.28
C HIS A 42 8.98 -7.93 -1.12
N HIS A 43 8.11 -6.92 -1.16
CA HIS A 43 6.98 -6.77 -0.26
C HIS A 43 5.71 -7.12 -1.04
N ILE A 44 5.12 -8.27 -0.74
CA ILE A 44 3.94 -8.78 -1.39
C ILE A 44 2.75 -8.52 -0.47
N PHE A 45 1.77 -7.75 -0.95
CA PHE A 45 0.56 -7.44 -0.21
C PHE A 45 -0.60 -8.23 -0.78
N TYR A 46 -1.38 -8.88 0.08
CA TYR A 46 -2.52 -9.67 -0.35
C TYR A 46 -3.71 -9.51 0.60
N ARG A 47 -4.92 -9.82 0.11
CA ARG A 47 -6.18 -9.78 0.87
C ARG A 47 -7.07 -10.95 0.48
N ASN A 48 -7.44 -11.78 1.45
CA ASN A 48 -8.24 -12.99 1.19
C ASN A 48 -9.65 -12.69 0.63
N ASP A 49 -10.15 -11.46 0.82
CA ASP A 49 -11.44 -10.99 0.32
C ASP A 49 -11.36 -10.28 -1.03
N LEU A 50 -10.17 -10.16 -1.63
CA LEU A 50 -9.94 -9.57 -2.94
C LEU A 50 -9.43 -10.63 -3.92
N GLU A 51 -10.03 -10.68 -5.10
CA GLU A 51 -9.54 -11.56 -6.17
C GLU A 51 -8.25 -10.99 -6.75
N GLU A 52 -7.17 -11.76 -6.66
CA GLU A 52 -5.84 -11.33 -7.10
C GLU A 52 -5.51 -11.87 -8.48
N ILE A 53 -5.05 -10.98 -9.37
CA ILE A 53 -4.37 -11.40 -10.61
C ILE A 53 -2.92 -11.72 -10.23
N LEU A 54 -2.73 -12.95 -9.74
CA LEU A 54 -1.45 -13.46 -9.29
C LEU A 54 -0.52 -13.66 -10.50
N ASN A 55 0.45 -12.76 -10.66
CA ASN A 55 1.55 -12.90 -11.63
C ASN A 55 2.87 -12.96 -10.85
N LEU A 56 3.14 -14.10 -10.21
CA LEU A 56 4.34 -14.36 -9.40
C LEU A 56 5.55 -14.75 -10.28
#